data_AF-A0A7V9B653-F1
#
_entry.id   AF-A0A7V9B653-F1
#
_cell.length_a   1.000
_cell.length_b   1.000
_cell.length_c   1.000
_cell.angle_alpha   90.00
_cell.angle_beta   90.00
_cell.angle_gamma   90.00
#
_symmetry.space_group_name_H-M   'P 1'
#
loop_
_entity.id
_entity.type
_entity.pdbx_description
1 polymer ?
#
loop_
_entity_poly.entity_id
_entity_poly.type
_entity_poly.pdbx_seq_one_letter_code
_entity_poly.pdbx_strand_id
1 'polypeptide(L)'
;MSDFQGSSIRQGRQFAEQCDELLRNYGFALSGRLVLTAVGVEIDRVATSQNGSRVWFEYKGSVQGSRPGLMRTDTLKKAIANGALLQAVDPRSPYVVLTSHLPEAGAGAAMLATALSAGYLDHVICIYRPGDTARLRRL
;
A
#
# COMPACT_ATOMS: atom_id res chain seq x y z
N MET A 1 -19.34 21.46 -7.22
CA MET A 1 -18.80 20.31 -6.46
C MET A 1 -18.00 19.31 -7.32
N SER A 2 -17.84 19.53 -8.62
CA SER A 2 -17.13 18.65 -9.57
C SER A 2 -15.62 18.53 -9.33
N ASP A 3 -14.93 19.66 -9.19
CA ASP A 3 -13.51 19.74 -9.58
C ASP A 3 -12.58 19.09 -8.56
N PHE A 4 -12.97 19.10 -7.28
CA PHE A 4 -12.24 18.48 -6.17
C PHE A 4 -12.28 16.94 -6.22
N GLN A 5 -13.40 16.36 -6.65
CA GLN A 5 -13.50 14.91 -6.89
C GLN A 5 -12.71 14.53 -8.14
N GLY A 6 -12.83 15.30 -9.23
CA GLY A 6 -12.05 15.10 -10.46
C GLY A 6 -10.54 15.18 -10.25
N SER A 7 -10.05 16.12 -9.44
CA SER A 7 -8.61 16.25 -9.14
C SER A 7 -8.10 15.12 -8.23
N SER A 8 -8.93 14.65 -7.30
CA SER A 8 -8.59 13.52 -6.42
C SER A 8 -8.48 12.20 -7.19
N ILE A 9 -9.41 11.92 -8.11
CA ILE A 9 -9.38 10.72 -8.96
C ILE A 9 -8.15 10.71 -9.88
N ARG A 10 -7.79 11.85 -10.49
CA ARG A 10 -6.58 11.97 -11.32
C ARG A 10 -5.29 11.70 -10.52
N GLN A 11 -5.19 12.24 -9.30
CA GLN A 11 -4.02 12.00 -8.43
C GLN A 11 -3.92 10.55 -7.96
N GLY A 12 -5.04 9.91 -7.62
CA GLY A 12 -5.06 8.48 -7.27
C GLY A 12 -4.55 7.60 -8.41
N ARG A 13 -4.98 7.88 -9.66
CA ARG A 13 -4.47 7.19 -10.84
C ARG A 13 -2.97 7.43 -11.06
N GLN A 14 -2.52 8.68 -11.02
CA GLN A 14 -1.10 9.01 -11.22
C GLN A 14 -0.19 8.35 -10.17
N PHE A 15 -0.65 8.23 -8.92
CA PHE A 15 0.08 7.51 -7.88
C PHE A 15 0.10 5.99 -8.12
N ALA A 16 -1.01 5.40 -8.58
CA ALA A 16 -1.07 3.98 -8.94
C ALA A 16 -0.17 3.65 -10.15
N GLU A 17 -0.08 4.54 -11.14
CA GLU A 17 0.82 4.43 -12.28
C GLU A 17 2.30 4.41 -11.84
N GLN A 18 2.70 5.31 -10.94
CA GLN A 18 4.04 5.32 -10.33
C GLN A 18 4.34 4.05 -9.51
N CYS A 19 3.33 3.51 -8.80
CA CYS A 19 3.47 2.25 -8.06
C CYS A 19 3.66 1.05 -9.00
N ASP A 20 2.85 0.94 -10.05
CA ASP A 20 2.96 -0.11 -11.05
C ASP A 20 4.30 -0.02 -11.82
N GLU A 21 4.79 1.19 -12.13
CA GLU A 21 6.11 1.39 -12.73
C GLU A 21 7.23 0.96 -11.78
N LEU A 22 7.19 1.39 -10.52
CA LEU A 22 8.17 1.00 -9.50
C LEU A 22 8.24 -0.52 -9.35
N LEU A 23 7.10 -1.21 -9.27
CA LEU A 23 7.06 -2.66 -9.12
C LEU A 23 7.62 -3.38 -10.36
N ARG A 24 7.32 -2.92 -11.59
CA ARG A 24 7.97 -3.47 -12.80
C ARG A 24 9.48 -3.26 -12.79
N ASN A 25 9.95 -2.09 -12.36
CA ASN A 25 11.38 -1.77 -12.25
C ASN A 25 12.13 -2.59 -11.17
N TYR A 26 11.40 -3.18 -10.21
CA TYR A 26 11.92 -4.18 -9.26
C TYR A 26 11.63 -5.64 -9.69
N GLY A 27 11.15 -5.87 -10.91
CA GLY A 27 10.98 -7.20 -11.52
C GLY A 27 9.71 -7.95 -11.12
N PHE A 28 8.68 -7.27 -10.62
CA PHE A 28 7.40 -7.91 -10.28
C PHE A 28 6.53 -8.10 -11.53
N ALA A 29 6.04 -9.32 -11.74
CA ALA A 29 5.03 -9.64 -12.74
C ALA A 29 3.65 -9.20 -12.23
N LEU A 30 3.18 -8.04 -12.70
CA LEU A 30 1.91 -7.45 -12.26
C LEU A 30 0.70 -8.23 -12.76
N SER A 31 -0.20 -8.57 -11.83
CA SER A 31 -1.52 -9.13 -12.08
C SER A 31 -2.61 -8.05 -11.95
N GLY A 32 -3.88 -8.43 -12.07
CA GLY A 32 -5.02 -7.54 -11.89
C GLY A 32 -5.22 -7.04 -10.45
N ARG A 33 -6.27 -6.23 -10.28
CA ARG A 33 -6.88 -5.92 -8.98
C ARG A 33 -7.61 -7.17 -8.46
N LEU A 34 -7.62 -7.42 -7.16
CA LEU A 34 -8.32 -8.57 -6.55
C LEU A 34 -9.39 -8.09 -5.57
N VAL A 35 -10.54 -8.77 -5.55
CA VAL A 35 -11.59 -8.56 -4.55
C VAL A 35 -11.79 -9.86 -3.77
N LEU A 36 -11.51 -9.82 -2.47
CA LEU A 36 -11.65 -10.95 -1.55
C LEU A 36 -13.00 -10.84 -0.84
N THR A 37 -14.05 -11.27 -1.55
CA THR A 37 -15.45 -11.13 -1.13
C THR A 37 -15.76 -11.74 0.24
N ALA A 38 -15.03 -12.77 0.67
CA ALA A 38 -15.15 -13.38 1.99
C ALA A 38 -14.88 -12.42 3.17
N VAL A 39 -14.11 -11.34 2.94
CA VAL A 39 -13.81 -10.30 3.95
C VAL A 39 -14.11 -8.87 3.45
N GLY A 40 -14.64 -8.72 2.24
CA GLY A 40 -14.96 -7.42 1.64
C GLY A 40 -13.74 -6.55 1.26
N VAL A 41 -12.52 -7.10 1.28
CA VAL A 41 -11.27 -6.35 1.02
C VAL A 41 -10.96 -6.32 -0.48
N GLU A 42 -10.45 -5.18 -0.94
CA GLU A 42 -9.96 -4.94 -2.30
C GLU A 42 -8.44 -4.71 -2.26
N ILE A 43 -7.69 -5.47 -3.05
CA ILE A 43 -6.25 -5.31 -3.25
C ILE A 43 -6.03 -4.58 -4.58
N ASP A 44 -5.49 -3.36 -4.53
CA ASP A 44 -5.22 -2.51 -5.70
C ASP A 44 -4.43 -3.25 -6.79
N ARG A 45 -3.39 -4.00 -6.37
CA ARG A 45 -2.51 -4.76 -7.27
C ARG A 45 -2.05 -6.08 -6.65
N VAL A 46 -2.39 -7.21 -7.28
CA VAL A 46 -1.66 -8.47 -7.05
C VAL A 46 -0.43 -8.49 -7.95
N ALA A 47 0.69 -9.06 -7.49
CA ALA A 47 1.83 -9.35 -8.36
C ALA A 47 2.56 -10.64 -7.91
N THR A 48 3.43 -11.14 -8.78
CA THR A 48 4.38 -12.22 -8.46
C THR A 48 5.80 -11.63 -8.45
N SER A 49 6.58 -11.91 -7.41
CA SER A 49 7.98 -11.47 -7.32
C SER A 49 8.93 -12.37 -8.12
N GLN A 50 10.20 -11.98 -8.22
CA GLN A 50 11.21 -12.72 -8.99
C GLN A 50 11.47 -14.15 -8.46
N ASN A 51 11.16 -14.42 -7.19
CA ASN A 51 11.29 -15.76 -6.60
C ASN A 51 10.03 -16.64 -6.75
N GLY A 52 8.95 -16.10 -7.36
CA GLY A 52 7.68 -16.79 -7.53
C GLY A 52 6.63 -16.52 -6.43
N SER A 53 6.96 -15.78 -5.38
CA SER A 53 6.01 -15.45 -4.31
C SER A 53 4.93 -14.50 -4.79
N ARG A 54 3.67 -14.78 -4.42
CA ARG A 54 2.53 -13.89 -4.65
C ARG A 54 2.52 -12.81 -3.56
N VAL A 55 2.46 -11.55 -3.97
CA VAL A 55 2.43 -10.39 -3.08
C VAL A 55 1.17 -9.55 -3.37
N TRP A 56 0.58 -9.01 -2.31
CA TRP A 56 -0.62 -8.17 -2.36
C TRP A 56 -0.24 -6.72 -2.05
N PHE A 57 -0.37 -5.84 -3.03
CA PHE A 57 -0.04 -4.43 -2.89
C PHE A 57 -1.29 -3.57 -2.79
N GLU A 58 -1.28 -2.66 -1.81
CA GLU A 58 -2.32 -1.65 -1.62
C GLU A 58 -1.71 -0.24 -1.69
N TYR A 59 -2.35 0.64 -2.46
CA TYR A 59 -1.81 1.94 -2.85
C TYR A 59 -2.44 3.05 -2.02
N LYS A 60 -1.60 3.78 -1.27
CA LYS A 60 -2.03 4.82 -0.32
C LYS A 60 -1.16 6.06 -0.46
N GLY A 61 -1.36 6.81 -1.55
CA GLY A 61 -0.62 8.02 -1.84
C GLY A 61 -1.45 9.17 -2.40
N SER A 62 -0.86 10.35 -2.43
CA SER A 62 -1.38 11.57 -3.07
C SER A 62 -0.19 12.45 -3.43
N VAL A 63 -0.28 13.16 -4.57
CA VAL A 63 0.75 14.11 -5.01
C VAL A 63 0.57 15.47 -4.34
N GLN A 64 -0.64 15.81 -3.90
CA GLN A 64 -0.99 17.08 -3.26
C GLN A 64 -1.72 16.90 -1.92
N GLY A 65 -1.78 17.97 -1.14
CA GLY A 65 -2.50 18.07 0.15
C GLY A 65 -1.58 18.12 1.38
N SER A 66 -2.10 18.58 2.51
CA SER A 66 -1.33 18.81 3.74
C SER A 66 -1.03 17.55 4.56
N ARG A 67 -1.76 16.45 4.32
CA ARG A 67 -1.52 15.11 4.88
C ARG A 67 -1.75 14.06 3.78
N PRO A 68 -0.75 13.85 2.89
CA PRO A 68 -0.77 12.84 1.85
C PRO A 68 -0.44 11.45 2.41
N GLY A 69 -0.85 10.40 1.68
CA GLY A 69 -0.56 9.01 2.04
C GLY A 69 -0.88 8.64 3.50
N LEU A 70 0.03 7.92 4.15
CA LEU A 70 -0.15 7.42 5.52
C LEU A 70 0.10 8.47 6.62
N MET A 71 0.46 9.71 6.28
CA MET A 71 0.37 10.84 7.22
C MET A 71 -1.08 11.13 7.65
N ARG A 72 -2.07 10.63 6.90
CA ARG A 72 -3.49 10.74 7.23
C ARG A 72 -3.97 9.51 7.98
N THR A 73 -4.38 9.70 9.23
CA THR A 73 -4.68 8.59 10.15
C THR A 73 -5.91 7.76 9.78
N ASP A 74 -6.88 8.29 9.03
CA ASP A 74 -7.99 7.49 8.48
C ASP A 74 -7.49 6.53 7.38
N THR A 75 -6.53 6.99 6.57
CA THR A 75 -5.97 6.28 5.43
C THR A 75 -5.05 5.16 5.91
N LEU A 76 -4.29 5.42 6.98
CA LEU A 76 -3.55 4.39 7.72
C LEU A 76 -4.48 3.37 8.39
N LYS A 77 -5.54 3.82 9.10
CA LYS A 77 -6.51 2.90 9.74
C LYS A 77 -7.20 1.97 8.73
N LYS A 78 -7.51 2.44 7.53
CA LYS A 78 -8.07 1.61 6.43
C LYS A 78 -7.09 0.51 6.01
N ALA A 79 -5.83 0.86 5.76
CA ALA A 79 -4.81 -0.13 5.40
C ALA A 79 -4.59 -1.17 6.53
N ILE A 80 -4.56 -0.74 7.79
CA ILE A 80 -4.44 -1.65 8.95
C ILE A 80 -5.68 -2.56 9.06
N ALA A 81 -6.89 -2.05 8.83
CA ALA A 81 -8.12 -2.84 8.89
C ALA A 81 -8.19 -3.87 7.77
N ASN A 82 -7.81 -3.50 6.53
CA ASN A 82 -7.66 -4.43 5.43
C ASN A 82 -6.66 -5.53 5.80
N GLY A 83 -5.45 -5.17 6.23
CA GLY A 83 -4.42 -6.10 6.65
C GLY A 83 -4.86 -7.10 7.74
N ALA A 84 -5.52 -6.62 8.80
CA ALA A 84 -6.06 -7.47 9.86
C ALA A 84 -7.17 -8.42 9.38
N LEU A 85 -7.96 -8.05 8.37
CA LEU A 85 -8.95 -8.92 7.72
C LEU A 85 -8.30 -9.95 6.78
N LEU A 86 -7.23 -9.59 6.09
CA LEU A 86 -6.52 -10.47 5.15
C LEU A 86 -5.83 -11.65 5.84
N GLN A 87 -5.37 -11.46 7.09
CA GLN A 87 -4.87 -12.53 7.96
C GLN A 87 -5.90 -13.65 8.22
N ALA A 88 -7.20 -13.40 8.04
CA ALA A 88 -8.25 -14.42 8.14
C ALA A 88 -8.50 -15.19 6.82
N VAL A 89 -7.80 -14.85 5.72
CA VAL A 89 -8.01 -15.43 4.38
C VAL A 89 -6.78 -16.18 3.89
N ASP A 90 -5.61 -15.53 3.88
CA ASP A 90 -4.34 -16.14 3.49
C ASP A 90 -3.19 -15.43 4.22
N PRO A 91 -2.74 -15.96 5.37
CA PRO A 91 -1.63 -15.39 6.15
C PRO A 91 -0.25 -15.66 5.51
N ARG A 92 -0.17 -16.11 4.24
CA ARG A 92 1.08 -16.40 3.52
C ARG A 92 1.40 -15.45 2.37
N SER A 93 0.39 -14.79 1.79
CA SER A 93 0.59 -13.77 0.74
C SER A 93 0.95 -12.43 1.39
N PRO A 94 2.20 -11.90 1.29
CA PRO A 94 2.58 -10.70 2.02
C PRO A 94 1.77 -9.48 1.57
N TYR A 95 1.24 -8.73 2.54
CA TYR A 95 0.44 -7.54 2.32
C TYR A 95 1.28 -6.28 2.52
N VAL A 96 1.48 -5.54 1.43
CA VAL A 96 2.47 -4.47 1.32
C VAL A 96 1.81 -3.15 0.90
N VAL A 97 1.94 -2.12 1.74
CA VAL A 97 1.37 -0.80 1.46
C VAL A 97 2.42 0.09 0.79
N LEU A 98 2.18 0.46 -0.47
CA LEU A 98 2.96 1.48 -1.16
C LEU A 98 2.35 2.86 -0.87
N THR A 99 3.17 3.79 -0.38
CA THR A 99 2.72 5.14 -0.01
C THR A 99 3.59 6.24 -0.58
N SER A 100 3.00 7.42 -0.76
CA SER A 100 3.74 8.65 -1.05
C SER A 100 4.50 9.17 0.17
N HIS A 101 3.97 8.96 1.38
CA HIS A 101 4.42 9.65 2.60
C HIS A 101 4.09 8.83 3.85
N LEU A 102 5.05 8.76 4.79
CA LEU A 102 4.93 8.05 6.07
C LEU A 102 4.59 9.01 7.22
N PRO A 103 3.89 8.56 8.28
CA PRO A 103 3.78 9.31 9.53
C PRO A 103 5.07 9.16 10.35
N GLU A 104 5.79 10.26 10.56
CA GLU A 104 7.11 10.23 11.21
C GLU A 104 7.07 10.35 12.74
N ALA A 105 5.96 10.85 13.30
CA ALA A 105 5.79 11.06 14.74
C ALA A 105 4.33 10.90 15.19
N GLY A 106 4.15 10.84 16.51
CA GLY A 106 2.84 10.85 17.17
C GLY A 106 1.97 9.63 16.85
N ALA A 107 0.64 9.80 16.97
CA ALA A 107 -0.31 8.70 16.88
C ALA A 107 -0.28 7.92 15.56
N GLY A 108 0.08 8.56 14.44
CA GLY A 108 0.23 7.88 13.15
C GLY A 108 1.44 6.93 13.13
N ALA A 109 2.59 7.38 13.64
CA ALA A 109 3.78 6.55 13.74
C ALA A 109 3.56 5.37 14.71
N ALA A 110 2.90 5.62 15.84
CA ALA A 110 2.52 4.58 16.80
C ALA A 110 1.60 3.52 16.16
N MET A 111 0.52 3.93 15.47
CA MET A 111 -0.39 3.00 14.77
C MET A 111 0.35 2.14 13.74
N LEU A 112 1.27 2.75 12.97
CA LEU A 112 2.07 2.04 11.97
C LEU A 112 3.03 1.02 12.62
N ALA A 113 3.74 1.42 13.68
CA ALA A 113 4.64 0.53 14.40
C ALA A 113 3.91 -0.66 15.05
N THR A 114 2.75 -0.42 15.68
CA THR A 114 1.91 -1.49 16.24
C THR A 114 1.40 -2.44 15.15
N ALA A 115 0.95 -1.93 13.99
CA ALA A 115 0.42 -2.77 12.92
C ALA A 115 1.49 -3.64 12.23
N LEU A 116 2.71 -3.12 12.06
CA LEU A 116 3.86 -3.90 11.61
C LEU A 116 4.22 -4.99 12.64
N SER A 117 4.28 -4.63 13.93
CA SER A 117 4.59 -5.57 15.03
C SER A 117 3.52 -6.66 15.22
N ALA A 118 2.28 -6.39 14.82
CA ALA A 118 1.16 -7.34 14.89
C ALA A 118 1.01 -8.20 13.62
N GLY A 119 1.85 -8.02 12.59
CA GLY A 119 1.72 -8.71 11.30
C GLY A 119 0.49 -8.29 10.48
N TYR A 120 -0.19 -7.19 10.83
CA TYR A 120 -1.30 -6.68 10.02
C TYR A 120 -0.79 -6.05 8.72
N LEU A 121 0.43 -5.53 8.71
CA LEU A 121 1.14 -5.07 7.52
C LEU A 121 2.49 -5.80 7.51
N ASP A 122 2.86 -6.51 6.45
CA ASP A 122 4.21 -7.09 6.36
C ASP A 122 5.24 -5.99 6.10
N HIS A 123 4.94 -5.13 5.14
CA HIS A 123 5.78 -3.98 4.78
C HIS A 123 4.97 -2.74 4.44
N VAL A 124 5.57 -1.60 4.76
CA VAL A 124 5.16 -0.29 4.23
C VAL A 124 6.37 0.35 3.57
N ILE A 125 6.17 0.90 2.37
CA ILE A 125 7.24 1.39 1.50
C ILE A 125 6.87 2.77 0.98
N CYS A 126 7.65 3.79 1.34
CA CYS A 126 7.52 5.11 0.76
C CYS A 126 8.18 5.13 -0.62
N ILE A 127 7.41 5.29 -1.70
CA ILE A 127 7.93 5.16 -3.07
C ILE A 127 8.97 6.23 -3.43
N TYR A 128 8.98 7.35 -2.71
CA TYR A 128 9.94 8.45 -2.87
C TYR A 128 11.18 8.34 -1.97
N ARG A 129 11.35 7.24 -1.20
CA ARG A 129 12.53 6.99 -0.35
C ARG A 129 13.32 5.81 -0.90
N PRO A 130 14.52 6.01 -1.49
CA PRO A 130 15.31 4.91 -2.07
C PRO A 130 15.65 3.78 -1.08
N GLY A 131 15.86 4.10 0.21
CA GLY A 131 16.07 3.10 1.27
C GLY A 131 14.82 2.28 1.61
N ASP A 132 13.62 2.78 1.31
CA ASP A 132 12.38 2.02 1.43
C ASP A 132 12.15 1.15 0.20
N THR A 133 12.26 1.72 -1.01
CA THR A 133 12.04 0.96 -2.25
C THR A 133 13.06 -0.16 -2.44
N ALA A 134 14.29 0.00 -1.93
CA ALA A 134 15.28 -1.06 -1.91
C ALA A 134 14.82 -2.35 -1.18
N ARG A 135 13.82 -2.28 -0.27
CA ARG A 135 13.23 -3.47 0.38
C ARG A 135 12.46 -4.37 -0.59
N LEU A 136 11.98 -3.84 -1.72
CA LEU A 136 11.27 -4.62 -2.75
C LEU A 136 12.11 -5.77 -3.33
N ARG A 137 13.45 -5.74 -3.23
CA ARG A 137 14.33 -6.85 -3.66
C ARG A 137 14.30 -8.08 -2.74
N ARG A 138 13.53 -8.04 -1.64
CA ARG A 138 13.49 -9.09 -0.60
C ARG A 138 12.13 -9.81 -0.54
N LEU A 139 11.24 -9.51 -1.49
CA LEU A 139 9.92 -10.13 -1.64
C LEU A 139 9.94 -11.07 -2.84
#